data_AF-A0AA41NFK4-F1
#
_entry.id   AF-A0AA41NFK4-F1
#
_cell.length_a   1.000
_cell.length_b   1.000
_cell.length_c   1.000
_cell.angle_alpha   90.00
_cell.angle_beta   90.00
_cell.angle_gamma   90.00
#
_symmetry.space_group_name_H-M   'P 1'
#
loop_
_entity.id
_entity.type
_entity.pdbx_description
1 polymer ?
#
loop_
_entity_poly.entity_id
_entity_poly.type
_entity_poly.pdbx_seq_one_letter_code
_entity_poly.pdbx_strand_id
1 'polypeptide(L)'
;MALEAAAAVQEFFTDVGLYLFGVDVNPEEFVNRFFDSLFPLVYHHLINPSVTDSSLEYSECIRMARRDVSPFGNIPKRVMGQMGRSLLPSRTFLQALNLGIEVINTTDHLHFSKECSRALLRMQYCPHCQGLTLSKPCMGYCLNVARGCLAHMAELNPHWHAYIQSLEELSNAMHGTYDVEHVLLNFHLLVNDAVIQAYLNGQKLAEQVNKICGHPVRTPTQSPPCSFDPSKEKHGMKISPRNGEETLANRRKEFINSLRLYRSFYGSLADQLCVNELAAVDGLPCWNGEDLVKRYFMCRGL
;
A
#
# COMPACT_ATOMS: atom_id res chain seq x y z
N MET A 1 29.46 0.78 -16.55
CA MET A 1 28.64 0.12 -15.50
C MET A 1 27.44 0.91 -14.98
N ALA A 2 27.56 1.97 -14.15
CA ALA A 2 26.37 2.58 -13.52
C ALA A 2 25.34 3.15 -14.51
N LEU A 3 25.80 3.79 -15.59
CA LEU A 3 24.95 4.27 -16.69
C LEU A 3 24.29 3.13 -17.47
N GLU A 4 24.99 2.02 -17.67
CA GLU A 4 24.47 0.84 -18.39
C GLU A 4 23.44 0.07 -17.55
N ALA A 5 23.60 0.08 -16.23
CA ALA A 5 22.64 -0.53 -15.30
C ALA A 5 21.36 0.30 -15.12
N ALA A 6 21.33 1.55 -15.58
CA ALA A 6 20.22 2.47 -15.33
C ALA A 6 18.88 1.94 -15.85
N ALA A 7 18.87 1.34 -17.05
CA ALA A 7 17.67 0.75 -17.64
C ALA A 7 17.12 -0.41 -16.79
N ALA A 8 17.99 -1.32 -16.34
CA ALA A 8 17.59 -2.45 -15.50
C ALA A 8 17.06 -2.01 -14.12
N VAL A 9 17.67 -0.97 -13.54
CA VAL A 9 17.18 -0.37 -12.28
C VAL A 9 15.81 0.27 -12.48
N GLN A 10 15.63 1.03 -13.57
CA GLN A 10 14.36 1.69 -13.87
C GLN A 10 13.24 0.68 -14.13
N GLU A 11 13.52 -0.38 -14.91
CA GLU A 11 12.58 -1.46 -15.18
C GLU A 11 12.15 -2.12 -13.87
N PHE A 12 13.12 -2.49 -13.02
CA PHE A 12 12.86 -3.11 -11.73
C PHE A 12 11.92 -2.29 -10.82
N PHE A 13 12.18 -0.98 -10.66
CA PHE A 13 11.32 -0.12 -9.86
C PHE A 13 9.96 0.14 -10.52
N THR A 14 9.88 0.07 -11.84
CA THR A 14 8.61 0.12 -12.57
C THR A 14 7.77 -1.12 -12.24
N ASP A 15 8.34 -2.32 -12.28
CA ASP A 15 7.65 -3.56 -11.93
C ASP A 15 7.19 -3.58 -10.47
N VAL A 16 8.03 -3.09 -9.55
CA VAL A 16 7.66 -2.92 -8.14
C VAL A 16 6.46 -2.00 -8.00
N GLY A 17 6.44 -0.87 -8.71
CA GLY A 17 5.29 0.04 -8.75
C GLY A 17 4.04 -0.63 -9.30
N LEU A 18 4.13 -1.28 -10.45
CA LEU A 18 3.02 -2.01 -11.08
C LEU A 18 2.44 -3.06 -10.12
N TYR A 19 3.28 -3.85 -9.46
CA TYR A 19 2.86 -4.82 -8.46
C TYR A 19 2.10 -4.17 -7.30
N LEU A 20 2.62 -3.09 -6.72
CA LEU A 20 2.00 -2.38 -5.61
C LEU A 20 0.62 -1.80 -5.99
N PHE A 21 0.47 -1.33 -7.23
CA PHE A 21 -0.79 -0.78 -7.74
C PHE A 21 -1.75 -1.84 -8.32
N GLY A 22 -1.48 -3.12 -8.11
CA GLY A 22 -2.44 -4.19 -8.37
C GLY A 22 -2.29 -4.90 -9.71
N VAL A 23 -1.25 -4.59 -10.51
CA VAL A 23 -0.93 -5.36 -11.71
C VAL A 23 -0.37 -6.73 -11.30
N ASP A 24 -0.76 -7.77 -12.04
CA ASP A 24 -0.32 -9.14 -11.79
C ASP A 24 1.08 -9.38 -12.38
N VAL A 25 2.09 -8.85 -11.68
CA VAL A 25 3.51 -9.08 -11.97
C VAL A 25 4.10 -9.97 -10.88
N ASN A 26 4.95 -10.93 -11.23
CA ASN A 26 5.55 -11.82 -10.24
C ASN A 26 6.81 -11.20 -9.59
N PRO A 27 6.87 -11.03 -8.26
CA PRO A 27 8.06 -10.55 -7.55
C PRO A 27 9.31 -11.38 -7.77
N GLU A 28 9.17 -12.69 -7.91
CA GLU A 28 10.30 -13.56 -8.21
C GLU A 28 10.86 -13.29 -9.61
N GLU A 29 10.00 -13.01 -10.58
CA GLU A 29 10.39 -12.80 -11.97
C GLU A 29 11.19 -11.50 -12.14
N PHE A 30 10.67 -10.36 -11.66
CA PHE A 30 11.38 -9.08 -11.84
C PHE A 30 12.67 -9.01 -11.00
N VAL A 31 12.73 -9.67 -9.84
CA VAL A 31 13.99 -9.78 -9.07
C VAL A 31 15.02 -10.62 -9.83
N ASN A 32 14.61 -11.77 -10.36
CA ASN A 32 15.52 -12.59 -11.15
C ASN A 32 15.98 -11.86 -12.43
N ARG A 33 15.07 -11.20 -13.15
CA ARG A 33 15.39 -10.41 -14.35
C ARG A 33 16.39 -9.30 -14.06
N PHE A 34 16.25 -8.61 -12.93
CA PHE A 34 17.23 -7.61 -12.49
C PHE A 34 18.63 -8.20 -12.31
N PHE A 35 18.76 -9.31 -11.57
CA PHE A 35 20.06 -9.95 -11.35
C PHE A 35 20.62 -10.63 -12.60
N ASP A 36 19.75 -11.16 -13.48
CA ASP A 36 20.13 -11.67 -14.80
C ASP A 36 20.76 -10.54 -15.63
N SER A 37 20.19 -9.33 -15.59
CA SER A 37 20.71 -8.15 -16.31
C SER A 37 21.96 -7.55 -15.66
N LEU A 38 22.11 -7.65 -14.35
CA LEU A 38 23.27 -7.13 -13.62
C LEU A 38 24.55 -7.96 -13.85
N PHE A 39 24.43 -9.28 -13.98
CA PHE A 39 25.60 -10.16 -14.01
C PHE A 39 26.56 -9.94 -15.18
N PRO A 40 26.11 -9.79 -16.44
CA PRO A 40 27.01 -9.46 -17.55
C PRO A 40 27.82 -8.18 -17.31
N LEU A 41 27.20 -7.15 -16.73
CA LEU A 41 27.88 -5.89 -16.41
C LEU A 41 28.97 -6.07 -15.35
N VAL A 42 28.66 -6.80 -14.28
CA VAL A 42 29.63 -7.14 -13.22
C VAL A 42 30.77 -7.99 -13.79
N TYR A 43 30.44 -8.97 -14.63
CA TYR A 43 31.43 -9.85 -15.23
C TYR A 43 32.41 -9.09 -16.11
N HIS A 44 31.92 -8.30 -17.07
CA HIS A 44 32.78 -7.56 -17.99
C HIS A 44 33.60 -6.48 -17.33
N HIS A 45 33.08 -5.76 -16.33
CA HIS A 45 33.82 -4.63 -15.75
C HIS A 45 34.70 -5.00 -14.55
N LEU A 46 34.34 -6.03 -13.77
CA LEU A 46 35.03 -6.34 -12.50
C LEU A 46 35.72 -7.70 -12.47
N ILE A 47 35.22 -8.68 -13.22
CA ILE A 47 35.76 -10.04 -13.20
C ILE A 47 36.75 -10.25 -14.36
N ASN A 48 36.36 -9.87 -15.58
CA ASN A 48 37.19 -10.01 -16.76
C ASN A 48 37.18 -8.75 -17.65
N PRO A 49 37.82 -7.66 -17.21
CA PRO A 49 37.88 -6.38 -17.94
C PRO A 49 38.67 -6.43 -19.26
N SER A 50 39.45 -7.49 -19.48
CA SER A 50 40.28 -7.65 -20.68
C SER A 50 39.50 -7.98 -21.96
N VAL A 51 38.17 -8.16 -21.85
CA VAL A 51 37.29 -8.57 -22.94
C VAL A 51 36.19 -7.51 -23.05
N THR A 52 36.46 -6.46 -23.84
CA THR A 52 35.52 -5.34 -24.02
C THR A 52 34.58 -5.53 -25.22
N ASP A 53 34.87 -6.50 -26.09
CA ASP A 53 34.13 -6.79 -27.32
C ASP A 53 33.56 -8.22 -27.29
N SER A 54 32.88 -8.56 -26.21
CA SER A 54 32.09 -9.79 -26.15
C SER A 54 30.88 -9.64 -27.07
N SER A 55 30.71 -10.58 -28.01
CA SER A 55 29.52 -10.61 -28.86
C SER A 55 28.25 -10.56 -28.01
N LEU A 56 27.17 -9.99 -28.57
CA LEU A 56 25.84 -9.99 -27.93
C LEU A 56 25.46 -11.41 -27.46
N GLU A 57 25.84 -12.43 -28.25
CA GLU A 57 25.67 -13.85 -27.95
C GLU A 57 26.42 -14.30 -26.69
N TYR A 58 27.64 -13.82 -26.47
CA TYR A 58 28.43 -14.14 -25.27
C TYR A 58 27.83 -13.47 -24.02
N SER A 59 27.36 -12.23 -24.13
CA SER A 59 26.65 -11.52 -23.05
C SER A 59 25.36 -12.24 -22.65
N GLU A 60 24.58 -12.71 -23.64
CA GLU A 60 23.38 -13.53 -23.42
C GLU A 60 23.71 -14.88 -22.78
N CYS A 61 24.81 -15.52 -23.17
CA CYS A 61 25.26 -16.73 -22.48
C CYS A 61 25.60 -16.47 -21.00
N ILE A 62 26.34 -15.40 -20.70
CA ILE A 62 26.65 -15.01 -19.32
C ILE A 62 25.36 -14.79 -18.53
N ARG A 63 24.38 -14.09 -19.12
CA ARG A 63 23.06 -13.87 -18.53
C ARG A 63 22.39 -15.19 -18.13
N MET A 64 22.37 -16.17 -19.04
CA MET A 64 21.80 -17.50 -18.77
C MET A 64 22.59 -18.28 -17.72
N ALA A 65 23.93 -18.24 -17.78
CA ALA A 65 24.83 -18.94 -16.86
C ALA A 65 24.73 -18.45 -15.40
N ARG A 66 24.14 -17.26 -15.16
CA ARG A 66 23.98 -16.70 -13.82
C ARG A 66 23.30 -17.66 -12.84
N ARG A 67 22.32 -18.44 -13.29
CA ARG A 67 21.59 -19.39 -12.45
C ARG A 67 22.48 -20.53 -11.96
N ASP A 68 23.30 -21.09 -12.84
CA ASP A 68 24.18 -22.22 -12.54
C ASP A 68 25.38 -21.81 -11.69
N VAL A 69 25.91 -20.62 -11.96
CA VAL A 69 27.14 -20.11 -11.32
C VAL A 69 26.85 -19.39 -9.99
N SER A 70 25.64 -18.85 -9.82
CA SER A 70 25.22 -18.14 -8.60
C SER A 70 26.22 -17.07 -8.12
N PRO A 71 26.61 -16.10 -8.97
CA PRO A 71 27.65 -15.09 -8.68
C PRO A 71 27.34 -14.23 -7.46
N PHE A 72 26.05 -13.98 -7.20
CA PHE A 72 25.54 -13.18 -6.11
C PHE A 72 25.15 -14.01 -4.87
N GLY A 73 25.41 -15.32 -4.87
CA GLY A 73 25.15 -16.21 -3.73
C GLY A 73 23.72 -16.14 -3.21
N ASN A 74 23.54 -15.86 -1.90
CA ASN A 74 22.22 -15.85 -1.27
C ASN A 74 21.47 -14.49 -1.39
N ILE A 75 22.11 -13.46 -1.96
CA ILE A 75 21.57 -12.11 -1.95
C ILE A 75 20.26 -11.97 -2.77
N PRO A 76 20.14 -12.53 -3.99
CA PRO A 76 18.87 -12.53 -4.71
C PRO A 76 17.73 -13.17 -3.89
N LYS A 77 18.00 -14.26 -3.16
CA LYS A 77 17.02 -14.90 -2.26
C LYS A 77 16.65 -14.01 -1.08
N ARG A 78 17.61 -13.27 -0.52
CA ARG A 78 17.36 -12.29 0.55
C ARG A 78 16.47 -11.14 0.05
N VAL A 79 16.76 -10.61 -1.14
CA VAL A 79 15.94 -9.57 -1.80
C VAL A 79 14.52 -10.07 -1.98
N MET A 80 14.33 -11.24 -2.60
CA MET A 80 12.99 -11.85 -2.77
C MET A 80 12.27 -12.01 -1.44
N GLY A 81 12.94 -12.49 -0.39
CA GLY A 81 12.34 -12.68 0.93
C GLY A 81 12.01 -11.38 1.67
N GLN A 82 12.78 -10.30 1.47
CA GLN A 82 12.48 -8.98 2.06
C GLN A 82 11.37 -8.28 1.29
N MET A 83 11.45 -8.28 -0.03
CA MET A 83 10.43 -7.67 -0.89
C MET A 83 9.10 -8.41 -0.81
N GLY A 84 9.08 -9.74 -0.86
CA GLY A 84 7.82 -10.49 -0.75
C GLY A 84 7.09 -10.23 0.58
N ARG A 85 7.83 -10.13 1.68
CA ARG A 85 7.26 -9.80 3.01
C ARG A 85 6.80 -8.36 3.15
N SER A 86 7.29 -7.45 2.30
CA SER A 86 7.00 -6.03 2.36
C SER A 86 5.92 -5.60 1.36
N LEU A 87 6.09 -6.02 0.11
CA LEU A 87 5.25 -5.61 -1.02
C LEU A 87 3.83 -6.18 -0.92
N LEU A 88 3.67 -7.44 -0.49
CA LEU A 88 2.34 -8.05 -0.41
C LEU A 88 1.44 -7.33 0.61
N PRO A 89 1.83 -7.13 1.88
CA PRO A 89 1.06 -6.31 2.82
C PRO A 89 0.77 -4.90 2.30
N SER A 90 1.75 -4.24 1.67
CA SER A 90 1.56 -2.92 1.07
C SER A 90 0.53 -2.91 -0.06
N ARG A 91 0.57 -3.89 -0.96
CA ARG A 91 -0.43 -4.05 -2.04
C ARG A 91 -1.81 -4.27 -1.45
N THR A 92 -1.95 -5.21 -0.51
CA THR A 92 -3.22 -5.51 0.15
C THR A 92 -3.77 -4.28 0.87
N PHE A 93 -2.92 -3.51 1.54
CA PHE A 93 -3.30 -2.27 2.22
C PHE A 93 -3.87 -1.25 1.22
N LEU A 94 -3.18 -0.99 0.11
CA LEU A 94 -3.67 -0.07 -0.93
C LEU A 94 -4.97 -0.54 -1.58
N GLN A 95 -5.11 -1.85 -1.85
CA GLN A 95 -6.35 -2.43 -2.36
C GLN A 95 -7.51 -2.27 -1.38
N ALA A 96 -7.26 -2.52 -0.09
CA ALA A 96 -8.24 -2.32 0.96
C ALA A 96 -8.70 -0.85 1.03
N LEU A 97 -7.78 0.12 0.92
CA LEU A 97 -8.14 1.53 0.86
C LEU A 97 -9.04 1.86 -0.33
N ASN A 98 -8.74 1.33 -1.52
CA ASN A 98 -9.58 1.53 -2.71
C ASN A 98 -10.99 0.95 -2.52
N LEU A 99 -11.10 -0.23 -1.89
CA LEU A 99 -12.39 -0.80 -1.52
C LEU A 99 -13.15 0.11 -0.54
N GLY A 100 -12.44 0.69 0.46
CA GLY A 100 -13.03 1.67 1.37
C GLY A 100 -13.61 2.89 0.65
N ILE A 101 -12.89 3.41 -0.36
CA ILE A 101 -13.35 4.52 -1.21
C ILE A 101 -14.61 4.12 -1.99
N GLU A 102 -14.62 2.93 -2.58
CA GLU A 102 -15.76 2.42 -3.34
C GLU A 102 -17.01 2.27 -2.46
N VAL A 103 -16.86 1.72 -1.26
CA VAL A 103 -17.95 1.61 -0.29
C VAL A 103 -18.49 3.00 0.06
N ILE A 104 -17.61 3.96 0.40
CA ILE A 104 -18.03 5.33 0.73
C ILE A 104 -18.80 5.97 -0.43
N ASN A 105 -18.24 5.92 -1.65
CA ASN A 105 -18.88 6.51 -2.83
C ASN A 105 -20.23 5.86 -3.16
N THR A 106 -20.33 4.53 -3.01
CA THR A 106 -21.59 3.81 -3.24
C THR A 106 -22.64 4.22 -2.21
N THR A 107 -22.21 4.41 -0.96
CA THR A 107 -23.09 4.80 0.15
C THR A 107 -23.44 6.28 0.20
N ASP A 108 -22.78 7.13 -0.58
CA ASP A 108 -23.10 8.56 -0.68
C ASP A 108 -24.41 8.80 -1.46
N HIS A 109 -24.79 7.88 -2.34
CA HIS A 109 -25.98 7.96 -3.17
C HIS A 109 -27.16 7.16 -2.61
N LEU A 110 -27.63 7.51 -1.41
CA LEU A 110 -28.75 6.83 -0.77
C LEU A 110 -30.09 7.17 -1.43
N HIS A 111 -30.82 6.13 -1.82
CA HIS A 111 -32.20 6.24 -2.28
C HIS A 111 -33.17 5.95 -1.13
N PHE A 112 -33.93 6.98 -0.73
CA PHE A 112 -34.98 6.82 0.27
C PHE A 112 -36.25 6.25 -0.36
N SER A 113 -36.89 5.31 0.35
CA SER A 113 -38.21 4.80 -0.04
C SER A 113 -39.29 5.88 0.10
N LYS A 114 -40.42 5.70 -0.59
CA LYS A 114 -41.57 6.60 -0.46
C LYS A 114 -42.09 6.67 0.97
N GLU A 115 -42.03 5.56 1.69
CA GLU A 115 -42.40 5.43 3.09
C GLU A 115 -41.47 6.26 3.98
N CYS A 116 -40.16 6.17 3.75
CA CYS A 116 -39.17 6.99 4.44
C CYS A 116 -39.39 8.49 4.15
N SER A 117 -39.56 8.89 2.89
CA SER A 117 -39.83 10.29 2.54
C SER A 117 -41.08 10.82 3.23
N ARG A 118 -42.15 10.02 3.31
CA ARG A 118 -43.38 10.38 4.03
C ARG A 118 -43.15 10.50 5.53
N ALA A 119 -42.39 9.58 6.13
CA ALA A 119 -42.07 9.60 7.55
C ALA A 119 -41.21 10.82 7.93
N LEU A 120 -40.19 11.14 7.12
CA LEU A 120 -39.36 12.33 7.30
C LEU A 120 -40.20 13.62 7.16
N LEU A 121 -41.09 13.69 6.17
CA LEU A 121 -41.97 14.84 5.99
C LEU A 121 -42.92 15.02 7.17
N ARG A 122 -43.49 13.93 7.69
CA ARG A 122 -44.33 13.96 8.91
C ARG A 122 -43.55 14.38 10.16
N MET A 123 -42.29 13.97 10.25
CA MET A 123 -41.43 14.29 11.37
C MET A 123 -40.98 15.76 11.37
N GLN A 124 -40.59 16.30 10.21
CA GLN A 124 -40.00 17.63 10.10
C GLN A 124 -41.03 18.72 9.78
N TYR A 125 -41.98 18.48 8.88
CA TYR A 125 -42.77 19.55 8.27
C TYR A 125 -44.24 19.58 8.69
N CYS A 126 -44.86 18.46 9.09
CA CYS A 126 -46.24 18.46 9.57
C CYS A 126 -46.53 19.43 10.74
N PRO A 127 -45.63 19.69 11.71
CA PRO A 127 -45.89 20.67 12.75
C PRO A 127 -46.11 22.08 12.17
N HIS A 128 -45.38 22.44 11.12
CA HIS A 128 -45.54 23.74 10.46
C HIS A 128 -46.94 23.89 9.85
N CYS A 129 -47.48 22.82 9.27
CA CYS A 129 -48.84 22.80 8.73
C CYS A 129 -49.92 22.97 9.83
N GLN A 130 -49.60 22.63 11.08
CA GLN A 130 -50.45 22.83 12.24
C GLN A 130 -50.17 24.15 12.98
N GLY A 131 -49.31 25.02 12.44
CA GLY A 131 -48.94 26.30 13.05
C GLY A 131 -47.83 26.21 14.11
N LEU A 132 -47.20 25.04 14.29
CA LEU A 132 -46.15 24.77 15.28
C LEU A 132 -44.75 24.91 14.66
N THR A 133 -44.44 26.07 14.09
CA THR A 133 -43.26 26.28 13.23
C THR A 133 -41.89 26.26 13.94
N LEU A 134 -41.87 26.36 15.27
CA LEU A 134 -40.64 26.33 16.08
C LEU A 134 -40.43 24.97 16.78
N SER A 135 -41.35 24.02 16.59
CA SER A 135 -41.26 22.71 17.24
C SER A 135 -40.28 21.80 16.52
N LYS A 136 -39.42 21.11 17.30
CA LYS A 136 -38.55 20.05 16.81
C LYS A 136 -39.11 18.68 17.19
N PRO A 137 -38.85 17.62 16.40
CA PRO A 137 -39.23 16.26 16.76
C PRO A 137 -38.56 15.81 18.06
N CYS A 138 -39.27 14.99 18.82
CA CYS A 138 -38.70 14.33 20.00
C CYS A 138 -37.56 13.40 19.61
N MET A 139 -36.54 13.29 20.46
CA MET A 139 -35.36 12.45 20.20
C MET A 139 -35.73 11.01 19.82
N GLY A 140 -36.58 10.35 20.60
CA GLY A 140 -37.01 8.98 20.32
C GLY A 140 -37.81 8.84 19.01
N TYR A 141 -38.61 9.86 18.67
CA TYR A 141 -39.35 9.86 17.40
C TYR A 141 -38.40 10.05 16.21
N CYS A 142 -37.44 10.96 16.35
CA CYS A 142 -36.39 11.17 15.36
C CYS A 142 -35.60 9.89 15.10
N LEU A 143 -35.12 9.23 16.16
CA LEU A 143 -34.36 7.99 16.05
C LEU A 143 -35.16 6.88 15.38
N ASN A 144 -36.46 6.75 15.69
CA ASN A 144 -37.31 5.75 15.04
C ASN A 144 -37.42 5.98 13.52
N VAL A 145 -37.70 7.21 13.11
CA VAL A 145 -37.81 7.56 11.69
C VAL A 145 -36.46 7.41 10.99
N ALA A 146 -35.39 7.99 11.55
CA ALA A 146 -34.05 7.97 10.97
C ALA A 146 -33.49 6.54 10.85
N ARG A 147 -33.64 5.69 11.88
CA ARG A 147 -33.21 4.29 11.82
C ARG A 147 -34.02 3.46 10.82
N GLY A 148 -35.32 3.73 10.70
CA GLY A 148 -36.15 3.09 9.67
C GLY A 148 -35.70 3.46 8.26
N CYS A 149 -35.38 4.73 8.03
CA CYS A 149 -34.85 5.22 6.76
C CYS A 149 -33.45 4.68 6.42
N LEU A 150 -32.59 4.53 7.42
CA LEU A 150 -31.18 4.11 7.28
C LEU A 150 -30.96 2.62 7.58
N ALA A 151 -32.01 1.80 7.59
CA ALA A 151 -31.92 0.39 7.97
C ALA A 151 -30.90 -0.39 7.11
N HIS A 152 -30.97 -0.23 5.78
CA HIS A 152 -30.04 -0.86 4.84
C HIS A 152 -28.59 -0.42 5.07
N MET A 153 -28.39 0.83 5.52
CA MET A 153 -27.06 1.35 5.83
C MET A 153 -26.51 0.78 7.14
N ALA A 154 -27.38 0.57 8.13
CA ALA A 154 -27.00 -0.04 9.38
C ALA A 154 -26.52 -1.50 9.20
N GLU A 155 -26.99 -2.22 8.17
CA GLU A 155 -26.51 -3.57 7.84
C GLU A 155 -25.03 -3.59 7.42
N LEU A 156 -24.50 -2.50 6.86
CA LEU A 156 -23.08 -2.38 6.50
C LEU A 156 -22.19 -2.20 7.73
N ASN A 157 -22.73 -1.73 8.85
CA ASN A 157 -21.95 -1.39 10.04
C ASN A 157 -21.04 -2.54 10.56
N PRO A 158 -21.50 -3.79 10.75
CA PRO A 158 -20.61 -4.88 11.18
C PRO A 158 -19.46 -5.14 10.19
N HIS A 159 -19.73 -5.06 8.88
CA HIS A 159 -18.72 -5.26 7.84
C HIS A 159 -17.71 -4.12 7.80
N TRP A 160 -18.18 -2.88 7.89
CA TRP A 160 -17.33 -1.68 7.98
C TRP A 160 -16.44 -1.70 9.23
N HIS A 161 -17.02 -2.11 10.37
CA HIS A 161 -16.32 -2.23 11.64
C HIS A 161 -15.21 -3.27 11.59
N ALA A 162 -15.46 -4.41 10.94
CA ALA A 162 -14.47 -5.47 10.71
C ALA A 162 -13.40 -5.02 9.70
N TYR A 163 -13.80 -4.36 8.61
CA TYR A 163 -12.89 -3.81 7.60
C TYR A 163 -11.85 -2.86 8.22
N ILE A 164 -12.29 -1.87 9.01
CA ILE A 164 -11.39 -0.92 9.67
C ILE A 164 -10.45 -1.64 10.65
N GLN A 165 -10.96 -2.65 11.38
CA GLN A 165 -10.13 -3.43 12.29
C GLN A 165 -9.05 -4.22 11.55
N SER A 166 -9.40 -4.92 10.48
CA SER A 166 -8.44 -5.68 9.68
C SER A 166 -7.41 -4.77 9.02
N LEU A 167 -7.82 -3.58 8.57
CA LEU A 167 -6.91 -2.58 8.01
C LEU A 167 -5.93 -2.04 9.06
N GLU A 168 -6.40 -1.83 10.29
CA GLU A 168 -5.57 -1.48 11.43
C GLU A 168 -4.55 -2.58 11.77
N GLU A 169 -5.00 -3.83 11.86
CA GLU A 169 -4.14 -4.99 12.14
C GLU A 169 -3.05 -5.13 11.07
N LEU A 170 -3.42 -4.98 9.79
CA LEU A 170 -2.49 -4.98 8.67
C LEU A 170 -1.49 -3.81 8.79
N SER A 171 -1.94 -2.59 9.04
CA SER A 171 -1.07 -1.42 9.21
C SER A 171 -0.06 -1.60 10.35
N ASN A 172 -0.48 -2.22 11.45
CA ASN A 172 0.38 -2.54 12.58
C ASN A 172 1.42 -3.61 12.21
N ALA A 173 1.07 -4.60 11.39
CA ALA A 173 2.02 -5.61 10.90
C ALA A 173 3.07 -5.04 9.92
N MET A 174 2.77 -3.92 9.26
CA MET A 174 3.63 -3.27 8.26
C MET A 174 4.74 -2.38 8.89
N HIS A 175 5.49 -2.85 9.89
CA HIS A 175 6.52 -2.03 10.55
C HIS A 175 7.93 -2.66 10.53
N GLY A 176 8.95 -1.83 10.81
CA GLY A 176 10.32 -2.30 11.04
C GLY A 176 11.07 -2.63 9.75
N THR A 177 11.81 -3.75 9.75
CA THR A 177 12.72 -4.14 8.64
C THR A 177 12.01 -4.59 7.37
N TYR A 178 10.68 -4.76 7.43
CA TYR A 178 9.83 -5.09 6.28
C TYR A 178 8.93 -3.93 5.85
N ASP A 179 9.12 -2.74 6.41
CA ASP A 179 8.43 -1.55 5.89
C ASP A 179 8.90 -1.28 4.44
N VAL A 180 7.94 -1.01 3.55
CA VAL A 180 8.22 -0.87 2.11
C VAL A 180 9.12 0.31 1.80
N GLU A 181 8.98 1.42 2.52
CA GLU A 181 9.87 2.57 2.36
C GLU A 181 11.31 2.16 2.74
N HIS A 182 11.47 1.44 3.85
CA HIS A 182 12.76 0.94 4.28
C HIS A 182 13.37 -0.06 3.29
N VAL A 183 12.63 -1.05 2.82
CA VAL A 183 13.12 -2.08 1.88
C VAL A 183 13.53 -1.46 0.54
N LEU A 184 12.72 -0.55 -0.01
CA LEU A 184 12.99 0.06 -1.31
C LEU A 184 14.16 1.04 -1.24
N LEU A 185 14.25 1.87 -0.20
CA LEU A 185 15.36 2.83 -0.04
C LEU A 185 16.69 2.12 0.20
N ASN A 186 16.69 0.96 0.86
CA ASN A 186 17.91 0.20 1.15
C ASN A 186 18.25 -0.87 0.10
N PHE A 187 17.48 -0.98 -0.98
CA PHE A 187 17.75 -1.96 -2.05
C PHE A 187 19.16 -1.80 -2.64
N HIS A 188 19.63 -0.57 -2.81
CA HIS A 188 20.97 -0.28 -3.33
C HIS A 188 22.10 -0.92 -2.50
N LEU A 189 21.93 -1.07 -1.18
CA LEU A 189 22.91 -1.73 -0.31
C LEU A 189 23.01 -3.21 -0.63
N LEU A 190 21.88 -3.87 -0.88
CA LEU A 190 21.86 -5.29 -1.28
C LEU A 190 22.47 -5.50 -2.66
N VAL A 191 22.26 -4.55 -3.58
CA VAL A 191 22.93 -4.57 -4.89
C VAL A 191 24.45 -4.42 -4.72
N ASN A 192 24.91 -3.50 -3.85
CA ASN A 192 26.34 -3.35 -3.59
C ASN A 192 26.95 -4.62 -2.97
N ASP A 193 26.31 -5.19 -1.95
CA ASP A 193 26.72 -6.47 -1.36
C ASP A 193 26.85 -7.57 -2.44
N ALA A 194 25.93 -7.60 -3.40
CA ALA A 194 25.94 -8.58 -4.49
C ALA A 194 27.14 -8.38 -5.42
N VAL A 195 27.42 -7.14 -5.80
CA VAL A 195 28.57 -6.78 -6.65
C VAL A 195 29.89 -7.14 -5.95
N ILE A 196 30.03 -6.79 -4.66
CA ILE A 196 31.22 -7.12 -3.86
C ILE A 196 31.40 -8.64 -3.79
N GLN A 197 30.33 -9.39 -3.53
CA GLN A 197 30.41 -10.84 -3.43
C GLN A 197 30.82 -11.51 -4.74
N ALA A 198 30.34 -11.00 -5.88
CA ALA A 198 30.75 -11.46 -7.19
C ALA A 198 32.23 -11.11 -7.47
N TYR A 199 32.65 -9.90 -7.14
CA TYR A 199 34.05 -9.46 -7.28
C TYR A 199 35.02 -10.34 -6.48
N LEU A 200 34.71 -10.62 -5.21
CA LEU A 200 35.54 -11.46 -4.33
C LEU A 200 35.72 -12.89 -4.86
N ASN A 201 34.72 -13.43 -5.58
CA ASN A 201 34.77 -14.76 -6.18
C ASN A 201 35.18 -14.76 -7.65
N GLY A 202 35.64 -13.62 -8.19
CA GLY A 202 35.82 -13.39 -9.63
C GLY A 202 36.62 -14.47 -10.36
N GLN A 203 37.74 -14.95 -9.79
CA GLN A 203 38.57 -16.01 -10.40
C GLN A 203 37.78 -17.30 -10.63
N LYS A 204 37.10 -17.80 -9.59
CA LYS A 204 36.26 -18.99 -9.66
C LYS A 204 35.09 -18.80 -10.64
N LEU A 205 34.47 -17.62 -10.62
CA LEU A 205 33.37 -17.28 -11.52
C LEU A 205 33.82 -17.26 -12.99
N ALA A 206 35.01 -16.71 -13.27
CA ALA A 206 35.58 -16.70 -14.61
C ALA A 206 35.82 -18.11 -15.15
N GLU A 207 36.38 -19.01 -14.34
CA GLU A 207 36.56 -20.42 -14.73
C GLU A 207 35.23 -21.11 -15.02
N GLN A 208 34.22 -20.91 -14.17
CA GLN A 208 32.90 -21.51 -14.34
C GLN A 208 32.17 -20.96 -15.58
N VAL A 209 32.23 -19.64 -15.81
CA VAL A 209 31.64 -19.02 -17.00
C VAL A 209 32.37 -19.48 -18.26
N ASN A 210 33.71 -19.54 -18.27
CA ASN A 210 34.46 -20.04 -19.42
C ASN A 210 34.13 -21.50 -19.75
N LYS A 211 33.78 -22.31 -18.74
CA LYS A 211 33.32 -23.70 -18.95
C LYS A 211 31.95 -23.78 -19.61
N ILE A 212 31.05 -22.83 -19.33
CA ILE A 212 29.67 -22.81 -19.84
C ILE A 212 29.60 -22.10 -21.19
N CYS A 213 30.20 -20.92 -21.30
CA CYS A 213 30.09 -20.02 -22.45
C CYS A 213 31.30 -20.07 -23.40
N GLY A 214 32.34 -20.82 -23.04
CA GLY A 214 33.59 -20.86 -23.81
C GLY A 214 34.50 -19.66 -23.50
N HIS A 215 35.65 -19.62 -24.17
CA HIS A 215 36.59 -18.52 -23.99
C HIS A 215 36.17 -17.32 -24.84
N PRO A 216 36.21 -16.11 -24.28
CA PRO A 216 35.92 -14.91 -25.04
C PRO A 216 36.97 -14.67 -26.13
N VAL A 217 36.53 -14.18 -27.30
CA VAL A 217 37.42 -13.73 -28.37
C VAL A 217 38.15 -12.47 -27.88
N ARG A 218 39.46 -12.55 -27.72
CA ARG A 218 40.27 -11.44 -27.19
C ARG A 218 40.69 -10.50 -28.33
N THR A 219 40.08 -9.34 -28.42
CA THR A 219 40.66 -8.18 -29.10
C THR A 219 41.48 -7.37 -28.08
N PRO A 220 42.78 -7.13 -28.31
CA PRO A 220 43.61 -6.39 -27.36
C PRO A 220 43.27 -4.90 -27.42
N THR A 221 42.72 -4.34 -26.33
CA THR A 221 42.46 -2.90 -26.20
C THR A 221 43.23 -2.30 -25.01
N GLN A 222 43.75 -1.09 -25.20
CA GLN A 222 44.58 -0.31 -24.27
C GLN A 222 43.75 0.55 -23.30
N SER A 223 42.62 0.06 -22.78
CA SER A 223 41.89 0.78 -21.74
C SER A 223 42.49 0.46 -20.36
N PRO A 224 42.75 1.48 -19.51
CA PRO A 224 43.24 1.24 -18.15
C PRO A 224 42.26 0.35 -17.39
N PRO A 225 42.73 -0.65 -16.62
CA PRO A 225 41.87 -1.42 -15.72
C PRO A 225 41.15 -0.46 -14.77
N CYS A 226 39.83 -0.55 -14.68
CA CYS A 226 39.10 0.12 -13.60
C CYS A 226 39.60 -0.46 -12.27
N SER A 227 40.30 0.35 -11.48
CA SER A 227 40.70 -0.02 -10.13
C SER A 227 39.49 0.06 -9.19
N PHE A 228 38.81 -1.08 -9.01
CA PHE A 228 37.79 -1.24 -7.98
C PHE A 228 38.49 -1.32 -6.62
N ASP A 229 38.35 -0.27 -5.81
CA ASP A 229 38.89 -0.20 -4.45
C ASP A 229 37.73 -0.33 -3.45
N PRO A 230 37.53 -1.52 -2.84
CA PRO A 230 36.47 -1.76 -1.86
C PRO A 230 36.55 -0.82 -0.64
N SER A 231 37.72 -0.21 -0.38
CA SER A 231 37.93 0.69 0.76
C SER A 231 37.35 2.10 0.53
N LYS A 232 37.12 2.49 -0.73
CA LYS A 232 36.62 3.83 -1.12
C LYS A 232 35.08 3.93 -1.20
N GLU A 233 34.38 2.81 -1.25
CA GLU A 233 32.90 2.73 -1.22
C GLU A 233 32.29 2.80 0.20
N LYS A 234 33.01 3.38 1.17
CA LYS A 234 32.39 3.79 2.45
C LYS A 234 31.52 5.05 2.33
N HIS A 235 31.42 5.64 1.14
CA HIS A 235 30.42 6.67 0.86
C HIS A 235 29.11 6.00 0.51
N GLY A 236 28.48 5.37 1.50
CA GLY A 236 27.04 5.12 1.43
C GLY A 236 26.38 6.44 1.04
N MET A 237 25.50 6.40 0.03
CA MET A 237 24.70 7.55 -0.36
C MET A 237 24.14 8.15 0.92
N LYS A 238 24.52 9.40 1.25
CA LYS A 238 24.02 10.08 2.45
C LYS A 238 22.52 10.22 2.26
N ILE A 239 21.77 9.24 2.77
CA ILE A 239 20.35 9.38 3.01
C ILE A 239 20.28 10.54 4.00
N SER A 240 19.83 11.70 3.53
CA SER A 240 19.56 12.84 4.40
C SER A 240 18.75 12.31 5.59
N PRO A 241 19.06 12.67 6.85
CA PRO A 241 18.24 12.28 7.98
C PRO A 241 16.85 12.85 7.73
N ARG A 242 15.96 11.99 7.23
CA ARG A 242 14.61 12.37 6.86
C ARG A 242 13.87 12.62 8.16
N ASN A 243 13.22 13.78 8.27
CA ASN A 243 12.38 14.10 9.41
C ASN A 243 11.41 12.92 9.63
N GLY A 244 11.42 12.34 10.82
CA GLY A 244 10.63 11.12 11.10
C GLY A 244 9.15 11.29 10.75
N GLU A 245 8.61 12.51 10.88
CA GLU A 245 7.24 12.88 10.56
C GLU A 245 6.83 12.64 9.09
N GLU A 246 7.76 12.64 8.14
CA GLU A 246 7.44 12.48 6.70
C GLU A 246 7.44 11.03 6.20
N THR A 247 7.73 10.06 7.07
CA THR A 247 7.79 8.65 6.67
C THR A 247 6.41 8.11 6.29
N LEU A 248 6.38 7.17 5.35
CA LEU A 248 5.17 6.48 4.94
C LEU A 248 4.53 5.75 6.13
N ALA A 249 5.35 5.18 7.01
CA ALA A 249 4.90 4.51 8.21
C ALA A 249 4.11 5.43 9.15
N ASN A 250 4.60 6.67 9.37
CA ASN A 250 3.91 7.63 10.22
C ASN A 250 2.61 8.14 9.59
N ARG A 251 2.63 8.48 8.29
CA ARG A 251 1.40 8.86 7.56
C ARG A 251 0.34 7.76 7.59
N ARG A 252 0.75 6.51 7.40
CA ARG A 252 -0.13 5.35 7.50
C ARG A 252 -0.75 5.23 8.89
N LYS A 253 0.06 5.35 9.94
CA LYS A 253 -0.39 5.29 11.34
C LYS A 253 -1.37 6.42 11.67
N GLU A 254 -1.07 7.65 11.26
CA GLU A 254 -1.94 8.81 11.44
C GLU A 254 -3.28 8.62 10.73
N PHE A 255 -3.25 8.20 9.47
CA PHE A 255 -4.47 7.91 8.71
C PHE A 255 -5.34 6.85 9.41
N ILE A 256 -4.76 5.75 9.87
CA ILE A 256 -5.51 4.69 10.57
C ILE A 256 -6.08 5.20 11.89
N ASN A 257 -5.33 6.00 12.66
CA ASN A 257 -5.83 6.60 13.89
C ASN A 257 -7.07 7.48 13.62
N SER A 258 -7.06 8.25 12.54
CA SER A 258 -8.20 9.07 12.11
C SER A 258 -9.37 8.20 11.64
N LEU A 259 -9.12 7.17 10.83
CA LEU A 259 -10.15 6.28 10.30
C LEU A 259 -10.88 5.50 11.42
N ARG A 260 -10.19 5.12 12.49
CA ARG A 260 -10.79 4.44 13.65
C ARG A 260 -11.94 5.21 14.29
N LEU A 261 -11.92 6.55 14.22
CA LEU A 261 -13.00 7.38 14.76
C LEU A 261 -14.33 7.14 14.03
N TYR A 262 -14.27 6.69 12.78
CA TYR A 262 -15.41 6.41 11.91
C TYR A 262 -15.80 4.93 11.87
N ARG A 263 -15.27 4.11 12.80
CA ARG A 263 -15.52 2.66 12.82
C ARG A 263 -17.00 2.27 12.97
N SER A 264 -17.78 3.12 13.62
CA SER A 264 -19.23 2.93 13.83
C SER A 264 -20.08 3.89 13.00
N PHE A 265 -19.50 4.52 11.97
CA PHE A 265 -20.15 5.58 11.19
C PHE A 265 -21.56 5.18 10.73
N TYR A 266 -21.68 4.08 9.99
CA TYR A 266 -22.95 3.61 9.45
C TYR A 266 -23.98 3.19 10.51
N GLY A 267 -23.54 2.70 11.66
CA GLY A 267 -24.42 2.38 12.79
C GLY A 267 -24.88 3.59 13.60
N SER A 268 -24.07 4.66 13.61
CA SER A 268 -24.30 5.87 14.42
C SER A 268 -24.96 7.03 13.67
N LEU A 269 -25.17 6.91 12.36
CA LEU A 269 -25.61 8.02 11.50
C LEU A 269 -26.97 8.59 11.94
N ALA A 270 -27.93 7.73 12.28
CA ALA A 270 -29.24 8.16 12.78
C ALA A 270 -29.13 8.95 14.08
N ASP A 271 -28.29 8.47 15.00
CA ASP A 271 -28.04 9.13 16.29
C ASP A 271 -27.37 10.49 16.09
N GLN A 272 -26.35 10.58 15.23
CA GLN A 272 -25.66 11.84 14.93
C GLN A 272 -26.59 12.87 14.28
N LEU A 273 -27.41 12.48 13.30
CA LEU A 273 -28.38 13.38 12.66
C LEU A 273 -29.41 13.90 13.66
N CYS A 274 -29.95 13.02 14.50
CA CYS A 274 -30.95 13.39 15.47
C CYS A 274 -30.39 14.30 16.57
N VAL A 275 -29.21 13.99 17.12
CA VAL A 275 -28.58 14.79 18.18
C VAL A 275 -28.14 16.17 17.69
N ASN A 276 -27.55 16.25 16.50
CA ASN A 276 -26.92 17.48 16.05
C ASN A 276 -27.87 18.43 15.31
N GLU A 277 -28.84 17.89 14.57
CA GLU A 277 -29.63 18.71 13.62
C GLU A 277 -31.13 18.66 13.92
N LEU A 278 -31.68 17.46 14.03
CA LEU A 278 -33.12 17.25 13.87
C LEU A 278 -33.91 17.33 15.17
N ALA A 279 -33.46 16.69 16.24
CA ALA A 279 -34.27 16.53 17.45
C ALA A 279 -34.24 17.75 18.37
N ALA A 280 -35.28 17.87 19.19
CA ALA A 280 -35.31 18.78 20.32
C ALA A 280 -34.29 18.36 21.39
N VAL A 281 -33.71 19.33 22.09
CA VAL A 281 -32.88 19.10 23.28
C VAL A 281 -33.74 18.50 24.39
N ASP A 282 -33.16 17.61 25.18
CA ASP A 282 -33.84 16.96 26.30
C ASP A 282 -34.48 17.99 27.26
N GLY A 283 -35.74 17.73 27.62
CA GLY A 283 -36.51 18.55 28.55
C GLY A 283 -37.34 19.66 27.91
N LEU A 284 -37.18 19.95 26.62
CA LEU A 284 -38.06 20.86 25.89
C LEU A 284 -39.32 20.15 25.36
N PRO A 285 -40.45 20.85 25.23
CA PRO A 285 -41.61 20.34 24.50
C PRO A 285 -41.21 19.99 23.06
N CYS A 286 -41.62 18.81 22.60
CA CYS A 286 -41.20 18.27 21.32
C CYS A 286 -42.36 17.61 20.58
N TRP A 287 -42.21 17.52 19.26
CA TRP A 287 -43.20 16.92 18.36
C TRP A 287 -43.07 15.38 18.33
N ASN A 288 -44.16 14.66 18.59
CA ASN A 288 -44.16 13.19 18.57
C ASN A 288 -44.71 12.56 17.27
N GLY A 289 -45.14 13.38 16.30
CA GLY A 289 -45.81 12.92 15.07
C GLY A 289 -47.31 13.23 15.02
N GLU A 290 -47.91 13.69 16.12
CA GLU A 290 -49.33 14.05 16.23
C GLU A 290 -49.55 15.37 16.97
N ASP A 291 -48.86 15.58 18.10
CA ASP A 291 -48.97 16.75 18.96
C ASP A 291 -47.65 17.12 19.65
N LEU A 292 -47.64 18.28 20.33
CA LEU A 292 -46.56 18.66 21.25
C LEU A 292 -46.69 17.92 22.58
N VAL A 293 -45.61 17.24 22.97
CA VAL A 293 -45.54 16.51 24.24
C VAL A 293 -44.36 16.98 25.08
N LYS A 294 -44.49 16.87 26.41
CA LYS A 294 -43.37 17.10 27.34
C LYS A 294 -42.36 15.94 27.33
N ARG A 295 -42.76 14.72 26.95
CA ARG A 295 -41.90 13.53 26.78
C ARG A 295 -42.47 12.58 25.73
N TYR A 296 -41.59 11.98 24.93
CA TYR A 296 -41.90 10.87 24.03
C TYR A 296 -41.55 9.55 24.70
N PHE A 297 -42.53 8.67 24.92
CA PHE A 297 -42.29 7.30 25.35
C PHE A 297 -42.28 6.38 24.11
N MET A 298 -41.14 5.74 23.84
CA MET A 298 -41.13 4.59 22.93
C MET A 298 -41.92 3.45 23.59
N CYS A 299 -43.01 3.00 22.97
CA CYS A 299 -43.53 1.67 23.28
C CYS A 299 -42.49 0.65 22.78
N ARG A 300 -41.67 0.11 23.69
CA ARG A 300 -40.95 -1.15 23.41
C ARG A 300 -42.03 -2.21 23.20
N GLY A 301 -42.15 -2.71 21.98
CA GLY A 301 -43.04 -3.82 21.66
C GLY A 301 -42.75 -5.02 22.57
N LEU A 302 -43.82 -5.61 23.08
CA LEU A 302 -43.85 -6.94 23.69
C LEU A 302 -43.38 -8.02 22.71
#